data_AF-A0A8J2PCY0-F1
#
_entry.id   AF-A0A8J2PCY0-F1
#
_cell.length_a   1.000
_cell.length_b   1.000
_cell.length_c   1.000
_cell.angle_alpha   90.00
_cell.angle_beta   90.00
_cell.angle_gamma   90.00
#
_symmetry.space_group_name_H-M   'P 1'
#
loop_
_entity.id
_entity.type
_entity.pdbx_description
1 polymer ?
#
loop_
_entity_poly.entity_id
_entity_poly.type
_entity_poly.pdbx_seq_one_letter_code
_entity_poly.pdbx_strand_id
1 'polypeptide(L)'
;MSYLTIFLAREGGNNAKECTERVLGRLITNELALRYNWVGKQFKERINKLPITKTSIPAIVKDAVHVVLPTANCLDIEETMKSWLRNAKSRIKILPQDG
;
A
#
# COMPACT_ATOMS: atom_id res chain seq x y z
N MET A 1 10.47 -11.24 -11.29
CA MET A 1 9.72 -11.38 -10.03
C MET A 1 10.69 -11.39 -8.86
N SER A 2 10.52 -10.52 -7.87
CA SER A 2 11.38 -10.49 -6.68
C SER A 2 10.85 -11.43 -5.59
N TYR A 3 11.72 -11.88 -4.67
CA TYR A 3 11.29 -12.67 -3.50
C TYR A 3 10.25 -11.91 -2.66
N LEU A 4 10.43 -10.60 -2.51
CA LEU A 4 9.48 -9.72 -1.83
C LEU A 4 8.08 -9.78 -2.46
N THR A 5 8.00 -9.75 -3.79
CA THR A 5 6.72 -9.84 -4.51
C THR A 5 5.98 -11.14 -4.20
N ILE A 6 6.68 -12.28 -4.25
CA ILE A 6 6.09 -13.61 -3.97
C ILE A 6 5.66 -13.71 -2.51
N PHE A 7 6.47 -13.18 -1.58
CA PHE A 7 6.13 -13.14 -0.17
C PHE A 7 4.84 -12.34 0.08
N LEU A 8 4.72 -11.16 -0.53
CA LEU A 8 3.54 -10.31 -0.38
C LEU A 8 2.28 -10.88 -1.04
N ALA A 9 2.43 -11.62 -2.14
CA ALA A 9 1.30 -12.29 -2.78
C ALA A 9 0.60 -13.30 -1.85
N ARG A 10 1.27 -13.79 -0.80
CA ARG A 10 0.68 -14.69 0.21
C ARG A 10 -0.43 -14.05 1.03
N GLU A 11 -0.50 -12.72 1.08
CA GLU A 11 -1.60 -12.01 1.75
C GLU A 11 -2.97 -12.29 1.09
N GLY A 12 -2.97 -12.70 -0.19
CA GLY A 12 -4.15 -13.11 -0.94
C GLY A 12 -5.24 -12.02 -1.00
N GLY A 13 -6.48 -12.44 -1.23
CA GLY A 13 -7.64 -11.57 -1.33
C GLY A 13 -8.60 -12.05 -2.41
N ASN A 14 -9.89 -11.79 -2.25
CA ASN A 14 -10.92 -12.27 -3.19
C ASN A 14 -11.07 -11.35 -4.41
N ASN A 15 -10.55 -10.13 -4.33
CA ASN A 15 -10.57 -9.14 -5.39
C ASN A 15 -9.35 -8.22 -5.33
N ALA A 16 -9.15 -7.45 -6.39
CA ALA A 16 -8.00 -6.56 -6.54
C ALA A 16 -7.90 -5.54 -5.39
N LYS A 17 -9.04 -5.00 -4.94
CA LYS A 17 -9.07 -4.03 -3.84
C LYS A 17 -8.55 -4.67 -2.54
N GLU A 18 -9.17 -5.76 -2.11
CA GLU A 18 -8.80 -6.47 -0.88
C GLU A 18 -7.34 -6.90 -0.90
N CYS A 19 -6.89 -7.47 -2.03
CA CYS A 19 -5.49 -7.89 -2.18
C CYS A 19 -4.53 -6.70 -2.07
N THR A 20 -4.84 -5.59 -2.74
CA THR A 20 -4.05 -4.35 -2.68
C THR A 20 -3.94 -3.80 -1.25
N GLU A 21 -5.06 -3.74 -0.53
CA GLU A 21 -5.09 -3.20 0.85
C GLU A 21 -4.30 -4.07 1.82
N ARG A 22 -4.36 -5.40 1.67
CA ARG A 22 -3.58 -6.35 2.49
C ARG A 22 -2.09 -6.27 2.21
N VAL A 23 -1.69 -6.27 0.93
CA VAL A 23 -0.28 -6.10 0.52
C VAL A 23 0.28 -4.77 1.04
N LEU A 24 -0.49 -3.68 0.93
CA LEU A 24 -0.10 -2.37 1.48
C LEU A 24 0.03 -2.40 3.00
N GLY A 25 -0.92 -3.00 3.70
CA GLY A 25 -0.87 -3.14 5.16
C GLY A 25 0.34 -3.93 5.66
N ARG A 26 0.86 -4.85 4.83
CA ARG A 26 2.10 -5.60 5.12
C ARG A 26 3.38 -4.79 4.84
N LEU A 27 3.33 -3.88 3.87
CA LEU A 27 4.47 -3.04 3.45
C LEU A 27 4.62 -1.74 4.26
N ILE A 28 3.50 -1.13 4.65
CA ILE A 28 3.46 0.25 5.17
C ILE A 28 2.65 0.25 6.47
N THR A 29 3.26 0.69 7.56
CA THR A 29 2.53 0.90 8.82
C THR A 29 1.57 2.08 8.71
N ASN A 30 0.56 2.16 9.57
CA ASN A 30 -0.39 3.27 9.54
C ASN A 30 0.28 4.62 9.84
N GLU A 31 1.27 4.63 10.73
CA GLU A 31 2.07 5.81 11.08
C GLU A 31 2.91 6.28 9.88
N LEU A 32 3.49 5.34 9.14
CA LEU A 32 4.21 5.64 7.91
C LEU A 32 3.25 6.17 6.83
N ALA A 33 2.09 5.53 6.66
CA ALA A 33 1.07 5.94 5.71
C ALA A 33 0.54 7.38 5.96
N LEU A 34 0.65 7.90 7.19
CA LEU A 34 0.32 9.31 7.47
C LEU A 34 1.30 10.29 6.84
N ARG A 35 2.58 9.94 6.74
CA ARG A 35 3.67 10.81 6.26
C ARG A 35 3.75 10.87 4.73
N TYR A 36 3.18 9.87 4.07
CA TYR A 36 3.21 9.74 2.61
C TYR A 36 1.83 9.93 1.98
N ASN A 37 1.81 10.42 0.74
CA ASN A 37 0.64 10.31 -0.13
C ASN A 37 1.10 10.03 -1.57
N TRP A 38 0.14 9.87 -2.48
CA TRP A 38 0.44 9.49 -3.86
C TRP A 38 1.27 10.52 -4.65
N VAL A 39 1.08 11.82 -4.35
CA VAL A 39 1.62 12.92 -5.17
C VAL A 39 2.80 13.64 -4.50
N GLY A 40 2.93 13.58 -3.18
CA GLY A 40 3.87 14.37 -2.39
C GLY A 40 3.41 15.82 -2.17
N LYS A 41 2.14 16.04 -1.82
CA LYS A 41 1.55 17.38 -1.55
C LYS A 41 1.11 17.52 -0.09
N GLN A 42 0.90 18.76 0.37
CA GLN A 42 0.41 19.09 1.73
C GLN A 42 1.35 18.58 2.84
N PHE A 43 2.64 18.90 2.75
CA PHE A 43 3.67 18.50 3.73
C PHE A 43 3.86 16.99 3.89
N LYS A 44 3.35 16.19 2.95
CA LYS A 44 3.58 14.74 2.87
C LYS A 44 4.54 14.41 1.75
N GLU A 45 5.35 13.39 1.94
CA GLU A 45 6.25 12.88 0.93
C GLU A 45 5.52 11.99 -0.09
N ARG A 46 6.10 11.83 -1.29
CA ARG A 46 5.52 10.98 -2.35
C ARG A 46 5.84 9.52 -2.06
N ILE A 47 4.86 8.62 -2.18
CA ILE A 47 5.06 7.18 -1.87
C ILE A 47 6.19 6.52 -2.67
N ASN A 48 6.46 6.99 -3.88
CA ASN A 48 7.56 6.47 -4.70
C ASN A 48 8.95 6.94 -4.24
N LYS A 49 9.04 7.86 -3.27
CA LYS A 49 10.29 8.28 -2.63
C LYS A 49 10.63 7.47 -1.38
N LEU A 50 9.77 6.53 -0.95
CA LEU A 50 10.10 5.63 0.14
C LEU A 50 11.36 4.82 -0.22
N PRO A 51 12.46 4.95 0.53
CA PRO A 51 13.72 4.28 0.22
C PRO A 51 13.69 2.81 0.68
N ILE A 52 12.67 2.06 0.27
CA ILE A 52 12.47 0.67 0.71
C ILE A 52 13.20 -0.30 -0.24
N THR A 53 13.31 -0.01 -1.54
CA THR A 53 14.12 -0.79 -2.50
C THR A 53 14.49 0.03 -3.75
N LYS A 54 15.31 -0.53 -4.66
CA LYS A 54 15.50 0.02 -6.03
C LYS A 54 14.20 0.12 -6.84
N THR A 55 13.16 -0.61 -6.42
CA THR A 55 11.84 -0.67 -7.07
C THR A 55 10.82 0.15 -6.29
N SER A 56 10.00 0.93 -7.00
CA SER A 56 8.97 1.74 -6.35
C SER A 56 7.90 0.85 -5.68
N ILE A 57 7.41 1.27 -4.50
CA ILE A 57 6.31 0.58 -3.79
C ILE A 57 5.10 0.30 -4.70
N PRO A 58 4.61 1.25 -5.53
CA PRO A 58 3.51 0.96 -6.45
C PRO A 58 3.77 -0.21 -7.41
N ALA A 59 5.00 -0.37 -7.89
CA ALA A 59 5.35 -1.49 -8.77
C ALA A 59 5.35 -2.82 -7.99
N ILE A 60 5.91 -2.84 -6.79
CA ILE A 60 5.91 -4.05 -5.93
C ILE A 60 4.48 -4.50 -5.63
N VAL A 61 3.59 -3.56 -5.29
CA VAL A 61 2.18 -3.86 -4.98
C VAL A 61 1.47 -4.39 -6.22
N LYS A 62 1.63 -3.75 -7.39
CA LYS A 62 1.04 -4.23 -8.66
C LYS A 62 1.49 -5.65 -8.98
N ASP A 63 2.80 -5.89 -8.94
CA ASP A 63 3.34 -7.21 -9.23
C ASP A 63 2.80 -8.27 -8.26
N ALA A 64 2.70 -7.94 -6.97
CA ALA A 64 2.20 -8.87 -5.95
C ALA A 64 0.71 -9.19 -6.16
N VAL A 65 -0.11 -8.19 -6.50
CA VAL A 65 -1.52 -8.41 -6.82
C VAL A 65 -1.66 -9.26 -8.08
N HIS A 66 -0.85 -9.06 -9.12
CA HIS A 66 -0.89 -9.86 -10.34
C HIS A 66 -0.41 -11.30 -10.16
N VAL A 67 0.40 -11.60 -9.14
CA VAL A 67 0.67 -13.00 -8.76
C VAL A 67 -0.62 -13.70 -8.32
N VAL A 68 -1.49 -13.01 -7.58
CA VAL A 68 -2.73 -13.59 -7.03
C VAL A 68 -3.87 -13.51 -8.06
N LEU A 69 -3.99 -12.39 -8.75
CA LEU A 69 -5.07 -12.03 -9.66
C LEU A 69 -4.49 -11.52 -10.99
N PRO A 70 -4.06 -12.40 -11.92
CA PRO A 70 -3.33 -12.02 -13.13
C PRO A 70 -4.07 -11.05 -14.06
N THR A 71 -5.41 -11.00 -13.99
CA THR A 71 -6.26 -10.15 -14.84
C THR A 71 -6.69 -8.84 -14.15
N ALA A 72 -6.19 -8.56 -12.94
CA ALA A 72 -6.55 -7.34 -12.21
C ALA A 72 -6.14 -6.08 -12.99
N ASN A 73 -7.02 -5.09 -13.03
CA ASN A 73 -6.75 -3.83 -13.71
C ASN A 73 -5.77 -2.97 -12.90
N CYS A 74 -4.67 -2.55 -13.54
CA CYS A 74 -3.67 -1.66 -12.94
C CYS A 74 -4.24 -0.35 -12.40
N LEU A 75 -5.28 0.20 -13.04
CA LEU A 75 -5.93 1.44 -12.61
C LEU A 75 -6.69 1.22 -11.29
N ASP A 76 -7.38 0.09 -11.16
CA ASP A 76 -8.15 -0.23 -9.94
C ASP A 76 -7.22 -0.46 -8.75
N ILE A 77 -6.09 -1.14 -8.98
CA ILE A 77 -5.03 -1.31 -7.97
C ILE A 77 -4.51 0.08 -7.55
N GLU A 78 -4.22 0.95 -8.51
CA GLU A 78 -3.70 2.28 -8.24
C GLU A 78 -4.67 3.18 -7.47
N GLU A 79 -5.95 3.23 -7.87
CA GLU A 79 -6.97 3.97 -7.14
C GLU A 79 -7.20 3.40 -5.74
N THR A 80 -7.12 2.08 -5.58
CA THR A 80 -7.15 1.46 -4.25
C THR A 80 -5.97 1.92 -3.41
N MET A 81 -4.74 1.94 -3.95
CA MET A 81 -3.57 2.44 -3.21
C MET A 81 -3.73 3.90 -2.81
N LYS A 82 -4.22 4.77 -3.71
CA LYS A 82 -4.49 6.19 -3.43
C LYS A 82 -5.51 6.34 -2.30
N SER A 83 -6.62 5.62 -2.39
CA SER A 83 -7.68 5.62 -1.37
C SER A 83 -7.16 5.14 -0.02
N TRP A 84 -6.41 4.04 0.00
CA TRP A 84 -5.81 3.48 1.21
C TRP A 84 -4.86 4.48 1.90
N LEU A 85 -3.99 5.17 1.15
CA LEU A 85 -3.12 6.21 1.72
C LEU A 85 -3.88 7.44 2.20
N ARG A 86 -4.89 7.89 1.45
CA ARG A 86 -5.73 9.04 1.83
C ARG A 86 -6.44 8.76 3.16
N ASN A 87 -6.92 7.55 3.34
CA ASN A 87 -7.64 7.10 4.53
C ASN A 87 -6.71 6.60 5.64
N ALA A 88 -5.40 6.87 5.60
CA ALA A 88 -4.47 6.45 6.64
C ALA A 88 -4.86 6.97 8.04
N LYS A 89 -5.43 8.18 8.12
CA LYS A 89 -5.88 8.76 9.39
C LYS A 89 -6.99 7.96 10.07
N SER A 90 -7.91 7.36 9.33
CA SER A 90 -9.01 6.59 9.93
C SER A 90 -8.55 5.25 10.51
N ARG A 91 -7.34 4.80 10.18
CA ARG A 91 -6.77 3.55 10.69
C ARG A 91 -5.94 3.71 11.96
N ILE A 92 -5.68 4.95 12.40
CA ILE A 92 -5.02 5.18 13.70
C ILE A 92 -6.08 5.10 14.80
N LYS A 93 -5.94 4.11 15.67
CA LYS A 93 -6.61 4.15 16.97
C LYS A 93 -5.93 5.23 17.79
N ILE A 94 -6.66 6.30 18.12
CA ILE A 94 -6.23 7.20 19.21
C ILE A 94 -6.26 6.33 20.46
N LEU A 95 -5.10 5.88 20.93
CA LEU A 95 -5.01 5.33 22.28
C LEU A 95 -5.50 6.43 23.23
N PRO A 96 -6.44 6.15 24.15
CA PRO A 96 -6.76 7.09 25.21
C PRO A 96 -5.44 7.51 25.87
N GLN A 97 -5.20 8.81 25.93
CA GLN A 97 -4.14 9.31 26.79
C GLN A 97 -4.67 9.12 28.21
N ASP A 98 -4.23 8.06 28.88
CA ASP A 98 -4.48 7.90 30.31
C ASP A 98 -3.88 9.13 31.01
N GLY A 99 -4.75 9.88 31.67
CA GLY A 99 -4.42 11.07 32.46
C GLY A 99 -3.91 10.74 33.86
#